data_AF-A0A8H7T4S6-F1
#
_entry.id   AF-A0A8H7T4S6-F1
#
_cell.length_a   1.000
_cell.length_b   1.000
_cell.length_c   1.000
_cell.angle_alpha   90.00
_cell.angle_beta   90.00
_cell.angle_gamma   90.00
#
_symmetry.space_group_name_H-M   'P 1'
#
loop_
_entity.id
_entity.type
_entity.pdbx_description
1 polymer ?
#
loop_
_entity_poly.entity_id
_entity_poly.type
_entity_poly.pdbx_seq_one_letter_code
_entity_poly.pdbx_strand_id
1 'polypeptide(L)'
;MAARNQEEACLGAATPPTTSPSKDSSSVSGPSKIFNADIISWDDMELLHHFLADTANTLADRADLQEMWKVMIPKLAMKQRFLMHLIFSVTALHIASFDAEKCLLYVDRAFRHHNIALPYFRAQWHTATQENVTSLFVGATLIFASSLNLAVSRPPIESQPWAVQEILGIFVLLRGIPLVVGDYWE
;
A
#
# COMPACT_ATOMS: atom_id res chain seq x y z
N MET A 1 12.70 -53.60 18.17
CA MET A 1 13.74 -53.19 19.13
C MET A 1 15.07 -53.14 18.40
N ALA A 2 15.87 -52.08 18.61
CA ALA A 2 17.21 -51.79 18.05
C ALA A 2 17.24 -51.42 16.54
N ALA A 3 17.68 -50.24 16.06
CA ALA A 3 18.75 -49.29 16.40
C ALA A 3 20.18 -49.79 16.11
N ARG A 4 20.85 -49.19 15.10
CA ARG A 4 22.11 -48.42 15.23
C ARG A 4 22.80 -48.13 13.88
N ASN A 5 23.33 -46.90 13.80
CA ASN A 5 24.28 -46.38 12.80
C ASN A 5 25.73 -46.77 13.15
N GLN A 6 26.61 -46.79 12.14
CA GLN A 6 28.08 -46.54 12.15
C GLN A 6 28.54 -46.39 10.67
N GLU A 7 28.98 -45.25 10.15
CA GLU A 7 30.31 -44.57 10.19
C GLU A 7 31.47 -45.32 9.49
N GLU A 8 31.95 -44.78 8.36
CA GLU A 8 33.36 -44.65 7.89
C GLU A 8 33.39 -43.52 6.82
N ALA A 9 34.02 -42.36 7.01
CA ALA A 9 35.45 -41.98 7.02
C ALA A 9 36.11 -41.88 5.62
N CYS A 10 36.48 -40.67 5.21
CA CYS A 10 37.67 -40.40 4.38
C CYS A 10 38.11 -38.92 4.49
N LEU A 11 39.33 -38.72 4.99
CA LEU A 11 40.09 -37.47 5.06
C LEU A 11 40.80 -37.16 3.73
N GLY A 12 40.91 -35.87 3.38
CA GLY A 12 41.80 -35.36 2.33
C GLY A 12 41.96 -33.84 2.43
N ALA A 13 43.18 -33.37 2.68
CA ALA A 13 43.55 -31.99 2.99
C ALA A 13 43.81 -31.10 1.76
N ALA A 14 43.56 -29.79 1.86
CA ALA A 14 44.31 -28.72 1.16
C ALA A 14 43.90 -27.29 1.63
N THR A 15 44.87 -26.38 1.71
CA THR A 15 44.77 -24.90 1.82
C THR A 15 45.72 -24.28 0.79
N PRO A 16 45.69 -22.96 0.50
CA PRO A 16 44.60 -22.05 0.12
C PRO A 16 44.86 -21.43 -1.30
N PRO A 17 44.05 -20.48 -1.80
CA PRO A 17 44.61 -19.12 -1.95
C PRO A 17 43.60 -17.97 -1.72
N THR A 18 44.16 -16.82 -1.33
CA THR A 18 43.58 -15.47 -1.38
C THR A 18 43.18 -15.09 -2.81
N THR A 19 42.04 -14.38 -3.02
CA THR A 19 41.84 -13.17 -3.89
C THR A 19 40.35 -12.90 -4.18
N SER A 20 39.82 -11.83 -3.53
CA SER A 20 38.86 -10.82 -4.03
C SER A 20 37.38 -11.14 -4.35
N PRO A 21 36.47 -10.15 -4.21
CA PRO A 21 35.03 -10.34 -4.12
C PRO A 21 34.35 -10.42 -5.50
N SER A 22 33.51 -11.42 -5.71
CA SER A 22 32.67 -11.57 -6.89
C SER A 22 31.45 -10.64 -6.82
N LYS A 23 31.61 -9.51 -7.52
CA LYS A 23 30.62 -8.72 -8.26
C LYS A 23 29.15 -9.16 -8.15
N ASP A 24 28.37 -8.27 -7.55
CA ASP A 24 27.04 -7.81 -7.97
C ASP A 24 26.30 -8.70 -8.98
N SER A 25 25.44 -9.57 -8.44
CA SER A 25 24.21 -9.93 -9.14
C SER A 25 23.12 -8.94 -8.74
N SER A 26 23.29 -7.68 -9.17
CA SER A 26 22.18 -6.74 -9.20
C SER A 26 21.20 -7.26 -10.26
N SER A 27 20.24 -8.05 -9.81
CA SER A 27 19.03 -8.31 -10.56
C SER A 27 18.31 -6.98 -10.76
N VAL A 28 18.68 -6.28 -11.84
CA VAL A 28 17.94 -5.13 -12.35
C VAL A 28 16.58 -5.67 -12.75
N SER A 29 15.65 -5.63 -11.79
CA SER A 29 14.24 -5.84 -12.04
C SER A 29 13.80 -4.69 -12.94
N GLY A 30 13.66 -5.00 -14.22
CA GLY A 30 13.32 -4.02 -15.24
C GLY A 30 11.95 -3.34 -14.99
N PRO A 31 11.63 -2.31 -15.78
CA PRO A 31 10.37 -1.55 -15.68
C PRO A 31 9.09 -2.40 -15.73
N SER A 32 9.18 -3.62 -16.26
CA SER A 32 8.07 -4.56 -16.43
C SER A 32 7.34 -4.96 -15.14
N LYS A 33 8.00 -4.95 -13.97
CA LYS A 33 7.30 -5.22 -12.70
C LYS A 33 6.38 -4.08 -12.25
N ILE A 34 6.73 -2.83 -12.58
CA ILE A 34 5.94 -1.65 -12.24
C ILE A 34 4.69 -1.58 -13.13
N PHE A 35 4.83 -1.87 -14.43
CA PHE A 35 3.71 -1.84 -15.37
C PHE A 35 2.62 -2.89 -15.08
N ASN A 36 2.97 -4.08 -14.59
CA ASN A 36 1.97 -5.11 -14.25
C ASN A 36 1.26 -4.85 -12.91
N ALA A 37 1.86 -4.06 -12.02
CA ALA A 37 1.24 -3.72 -10.74
C ALA A 37 0.15 -2.64 -10.89
N ASP A 38 0.17 -1.84 -11.95
CA ASP A 38 -0.75 -0.71 -12.19
C ASP A 38 -1.96 -1.06 -13.10
N ILE A 39 -2.19 -2.35 -13.37
CA ILE A 39 -3.29 -2.79 -14.24
C ILE A 39 -4.56 -2.95 -13.40
N ILE A 40 -5.61 -2.19 -13.74
CA ILE A 40 -6.96 -2.38 -13.22
C ILE A 40 -7.56 -3.63 -13.88
N SER A 41 -7.83 -4.64 -13.06
CA SER A 41 -8.39 -5.93 -13.47
C SER A 41 -9.93 -5.90 -13.48
N TRP A 42 -10.55 -6.93 -14.06
CA TRP A 42 -12.01 -7.08 -14.01
C TRP A 42 -12.53 -7.18 -12.58
N ASP A 43 -11.78 -7.84 -11.70
CA ASP A 43 -12.16 -7.96 -10.29
C ASP A 43 -12.09 -6.62 -9.54
N ASP A 44 -11.35 -5.64 -10.04
CA ASP A 44 -11.32 -4.30 -9.45
C ASP A 44 -12.59 -3.51 -9.80
N MET A 45 -13.32 -3.91 -10.84
CA MET A 45 -14.65 -3.34 -11.14
C MET A 45 -15.69 -3.77 -10.11
N GLU A 46 -15.55 -4.97 -9.53
CA GLU A 46 -16.35 -5.40 -8.38
C GLU A 46 -16.11 -4.48 -7.18
N LEU A 47 -14.84 -4.13 -6.91
CA LEU A 47 -14.49 -3.17 -5.86
C LEU A 47 -15.06 -1.79 -6.16
N LEU A 48 -14.98 -1.30 -7.40
CA LEU A 48 -15.56 -0.01 -7.75
C LEU A 48 -17.08 0.00 -7.54
N HIS A 49 -17.76 -1.07 -7.95
CA HIS A 49 -19.19 -1.22 -7.75
C HIS A 49 -19.55 -1.21 -6.26
N HIS A 50 -18.87 -2.02 -5.45
CA HIS A 50 -19.09 -2.07 -4.01
C HIS A 50 -18.78 -0.73 -3.33
N PHE A 51 -17.78 0.01 -3.83
CA PHE A 51 -17.49 1.35 -3.34
C PHE A 51 -18.69 2.29 -3.51
N LEU A 52 -19.27 2.32 -4.71
CA LEU A 52 -20.39 3.20 -5.04
C LEU A 52 -21.69 2.80 -4.33
N ALA A 53 -21.91 1.49 -4.17
CA ALA A 53 -23.10 0.94 -3.52
C ALA A 53 -23.05 1.12 -2.00
N ASP A 54 -21.92 0.75 -1.37
CA ASP A 54 -21.84 0.49 0.06
C ASP A 54 -20.76 1.35 0.75
N THR A 55 -19.49 1.21 0.35
CA THR A 55 -18.35 1.84 1.06
C THR A 55 -18.46 3.35 1.15
N ALA A 56 -18.90 4.04 0.09
CA ALA A 56 -19.02 5.49 0.09
C ALA A 56 -20.00 6.03 1.15
N ASN A 57 -20.99 5.22 1.58
CA ASN A 57 -21.91 5.59 2.65
C ASN A 57 -21.27 5.57 4.03
N THR A 58 -20.21 4.78 4.23
CA THR A 58 -19.56 4.61 5.52
C THR A 58 -18.44 5.63 5.77
N LEU A 59 -18.06 6.38 4.73
CA LEU A 59 -17.01 7.41 4.80
C LEU A 59 -17.50 8.77 5.33
N ALA A 60 -18.81 8.97 5.45
CA ALA A 60 -19.39 10.19 6.00
C ALA A 60 -20.81 9.98 6.54
N ASP A 61 -21.12 10.66 7.65
CA ASP A 61 -22.48 10.63 8.25
C ASP A 61 -23.43 11.65 7.60
N ARG A 62 -22.89 12.71 7.00
CA ARG A 62 -23.69 13.77 6.38
C ARG A 62 -24.01 13.46 4.92
N ALA A 63 -25.26 13.65 4.52
CA ALA A 63 -25.75 13.35 3.17
C ALA A 63 -24.99 14.09 2.06
N ASP A 64 -24.59 15.35 2.27
CA ASP A 64 -23.84 16.15 1.31
C ASP A 64 -22.42 15.59 1.07
N LEU A 65 -21.79 15.10 2.14
CA LEU A 65 -20.48 14.46 2.06
C LEU A 65 -20.58 13.04 1.47
N GLN A 66 -21.67 12.32 1.72
CA GLN A 66 -21.92 11.02 1.07
C GLN A 66 -22.07 11.16 -0.45
N GLU A 67 -22.77 12.19 -0.93
CA GLU A 67 -22.88 12.48 -2.37
C GLU A 67 -21.50 12.81 -2.97
N MET A 68 -20.68 13.59 -2.26
CA MET A 68 -19.29 13.84 -2.65
C MET A 68 -18.51 12.53 -2.81
N TRP A 69 -18.56 11.61 -1.83
CA TRP A 69 -17.89 10.31 -1.89
C TRP A 69 -18.41 9.40 -3.00
N LYS A 70 -19.70 9.45 -3.33
CA LYS A 70 -20.30 8.61 -4.41
C LYS A 70 -20.05 9.15 -5.81
N VAL A 71 -20.00 10.46 -5.98
CA VAL A 71 -20.02 11.08 -7.31
C VAL A 71 -18.72 11.81 -7.61
N MET A 72 -18.28 12.71 -6.74
CA MET A 72 -17.12 13.55 -7.00
C MET A 72 -15.81 12.78 -6.88
N ILE A 73 -15.65 12.00 -5.82
CA ILE A 73 -14.39 11.30 -5.55
C ILE A 73 -14.07 10.24 -6.62
N PRO A 74 -15.01 9.40 -7.09
CA PRO A 74 -14.79 8.49 -8.22
C PRO A 74 -14.44 9.23 -9.51
N LYS A 75 -15.13 10.33 -9.83
CA LYS A 75 -14.81 11.16 -11.00
C LYS A 75 -13.39 11.73 -10.92
N LEU A 76 -12.95 12.12 -9.73
CA LEU A 76 -11.58 12.58 -9.50
C LEU A 76 -10.57 11.42 -9.65
N ALA A 77 -10.89 10.26 -9.11
CA ALA A 77 -10.07 9.05 -9.19
C ALA A 77 -9.88 8.55 -10.62
N MET A 78 -10.88 8.71 -11.50
CA MET A 78 -10.74 8.41 -12.93
C MET A 78 -9.63 9.22 -13.62
N LYS A 79 -9.27 10.39 -13.07
CA LYS A 79 -8.17 11.23 -13.56
C LYS A 79 -6.86 10.99 -12.80
N GLN A 80 -6.91 10.34 -11.66
CA GLN A 80 -5.82 10.25 -10.69
C GLN A 80 -5.59 8.79 -10.28
N ARG A 81 -4.57 8.15 -10.86
CA ARG A 81 -4.26 6.72 -10.64
C ARG A 81 -4.17 6.33 -9.16
N PHE A 82 -3.47 7.13 -8.36
CA PHE A 82 -3.32 6.85 -6.93
C PHE A 82 -4.66 6.81 -6.20
N LEU A 83 -5.60 7.72 -6.54
CA LEU A 83 -6.91 7.75 -5.91
C LEU A 83 -7.72 6.50 -6.23
N MET A 84 -7.66 6.02 -7.48
CA MET A 84 -8.38 4.81 -7.87
C MET A 84 -7.91 3.60 -7.07
N HIS A 85 -6.59 3.43 -6.93
CA HIS A 85 -6.03 2.37 -6.10
C HIS A 85 -6.39 2.52 -4.63
N LEU A 86 -6.44 3.74 -4.09
CA LEU A 86 -6.87 3.96 -2.70
C LEU A 86 -8.35 3.66 -2.48
N ILE A 87 -9.22 3.96 -3.45
CA ILE A 87 -10.63 3.56 -3.44
C ILE A 87 -10.73 2.03 -3.38
N PHE A 88 -9.98 1.31 -4.21
CA PHE A 88 -9.95 -0.16 -4.19
C PHE A 88 -9.42 -0.70 -2.87
N SER A 89 -8.39 -0.06 -2.31
CA SER A 89 -7.81 -0.45 -1.02
C SER A 89 -8.82 -0.38 0.12
N VAL A 90 -9.46 0.78 0.30
CA VAL A 90 -10.47 0.98 1.35
C VAL A 90 -11.67 0.06 1.15
N THR A 91 -12.12 -0.12 -0.09
CA THR A 91 -13.26 -0.99 -0.41
C THR A 91 -12.96 -2.45 -0.09
N ALA A 92 -11.78 -2.94 -0.45
CA ALA A 92 -11.41 -4.32 -0.12
C ALA A 92 -11.34 -4.53 1.39
N LEU A 93 -10.85 -3.55 2.17
CA LEU A 93 -10.89 -3.62 3.64
C LEU A 93 -12.31 -3.60 4.20
N HIS A 94 -13.19 -2.79 3.60
CA HIS A 94 -14.60 -2.77 3.95
C HIS A 94 -15.24 -4.16 3.74
N ILE A 95 -15.05 -4.79 2.58
CA ILE A 95 -15.55 -6.15 2.30
C ILE A 95 -14.96 -7.18 3.27
N ALA A 96 -13.65 -7.11 3.54
CA ALA A 96 -12.96 -8.02 4.46
C ALA A 96 -13.55 -7.98 5.88
N SER A 97 -14.15 -6.85 6.29
CA SER A 97 -14.79 -6.72 7.61
C SER A 97 -16.13 -7.47 7.74
N PHE A 98 -16.79 -7.80 6.62
CA PHE A 98 -18.08 -8.51 6.60
C PHE A 98 -17.97 -9.98 6.19
N ASP A 99 -16.96 -10.34 5.40
CA ASP A 99 -16.76 -11.72 4.91
C ASP A 99 -15.53 -12.37 5.58
N ALA A 100 -15.77 -13.09 6.67
CA ALA A 100 -14.72 -13.78 7.41
C ALA A 100 -14.02 -14.88 6.60
N GLU A 101 -14.70 -15.50 5.63
CA GLU A 101 -14.16 -16.57 4.80
C GLU A 101 -13.15 -16.01 3.79
N LYS A 102 -13.44 -14.84 3.21
CA LYS A 102 -12.58 -14.17 2.22
C LYS A 102 -11.73 -13.03 2.80
N CYS A 103 -11.78 -12.80 4.11
CA CYS A 103 -11.11 -11.68 4.77
C CYS A 103 -9.64 -11.54 4.37
N LEU A 104 -8.85 -12.62 4.46
CA LEU A 104 -7.43 -12.60 4.10
C LEU A 104 -7.19 -12.25 2.61
N LEU A 105 -8.05 -12.72 1.71
CA LEU A 105 -7.97 -12.43 0.28
C LEU A 105 -8.15 -10.93 0.01
N TYR A 106 -9.18 -10.33 0.60
CA TYR A 106 -9.47 -8.91 0.42
C TYR A 106 -8.48 -8.02 1.18
N VAL A 107 -7.95 -8.43 2.35
CA VAL A 107 -6.85 -7.74 3.03
C VAL A 107 -5.59 -7.72 2.14
N ASP A 108 -5.25 -8.82 1.48
CA ASP A 108 -4.12 -8.85 0.55
C ASP A 108 -4.38 -7.94 -0.67
N ARG A 109 -5.58 -7.97 -1.26
CA ARG A 109 -5.95 -7.04 -2.34
C ARG A 109 -5.86 -5.57 -1.90
N ALA A 110 -6.32 -5.27 -0.70
CA ALA A 110 -6.23 -3.93 -0.15
C ALA A 110 -4.78 -3.47 -0.01
N PHE A 111 -3.91 -4.32 0.53
CA PHE A 111 -2.50 -4.06 0.71
C PHE A 111 -1.78 -3.83 -0.63
N ARG A 112 -2.09 -4.64 -1.66
CA ARG A 112 -1.53 -4.46 -3.00
C ARG A 112 -1.85 -3.08 -3.55
N HIS A 113 -3.13 -2.69 -3.60
CA HIS A 113 -3.49 -1.37 -4.12
C HIS A 113 -2.96 -0.21 -3.28
N HIS A 114 -2.90 -0.36 -1.95
CA HIS A 114 -2.30 0.64 -1.08
C HIS A 114 -0.83 0.91 -1.46
N ASN A 115 -0.05 -0.16 -1.63
CA ASN A 115 1.36 -0.05 -2.00
C ASN A 115 1.59 0.49 -3.41
N ILE A 116 0.68 0.20 -4.35
CA ILE A 116 0.72 0.78 -5.70
C ILE A 116 0.44 2.29 -5.65
N ALA A 117 -0.51 2.72 -4.81
CA ALA A 117 -0.89 4.12 -4.71
C ALA A 117 0.20 5.03 -4.12
N LEU A 118 0.99 4.54 -3.14
CA LEU A 118 1.94 5.36 -2.40
C LEU A 118 3.02 6.03 -3.28
N PRO A 119 3.70 5.33 -4.20
CA PRO A 119 4.65 5.97 -5.12
C PRO A 119 4.00 7.05 -5.99
N TYR A 120 2.80 6.79 -6.52
CA TYR A 120 2.06 7.76 -7.34
C TYR A 120 1.65 9.00 -6.54
N PHE A 121 1.17 8.80 -5.32
CA PHE A 121 0.84 9.88 -4.40
C PHE A 121 2.08 10.74 -4.09
N ARG A 122 3.21 10.11 -3.75
CA ARG A 122 4.48 10.80 -3.45
C ARG A 122 4.98 11.60 -4.65
N ALA A 123 4.89 11.06 -5.87
CA ALA A 123 5.28 11.77 -7.08
C ALA A 123 4.42 13.04 -7.31
N GLN A 124 3.12 12.97 -7.06
CA GLN A 124 2.24 14.13 -7.18
C GLN A 124 2.41 15.14 -6.05
N TRP A 125 2.77 14.69 -4.85
CA TRP A 125 3.03 15.57 -3.71
C TRP A 125 4.10 16.62 -4.01
N HIS A 126 5.18 16.22 -4.70
CA HIS A 126 6.26 17.14 -5.08
C HIS A 126 5.86 18.16 -6.16
N THR A 127 4.72 17.97 -6.81
CA THR A 127 4.19 18.84 -7.88
C THR A 127 2.83 19.40 -7.49
N ALA A 128 2.60 19.63 -6.19
CA ALA A 128 1.34 20.15 -5.67
C ALA A 128 0.99 21.51 -6.32
N THR A 129 -0.18 21.57 -6.95
CA THR A 129 -0.79 22.76 -7.54
C THR A 129 -2.19 22.96 -6.97
N GLN A 130 -2.78 24.12 -7.20
CA GLN A 130 -4.17 24.39 -6.79
C GLN A 130 -5.18 23.43 -7.44
N GLU A 131 -4.82 22.81 -8.57
CA GLU A 131 -5.69 21.84 -9.28
C GLU A 131 -5.64 20.44 -8.65
N ASN A 132 -4.49 20.01 -8.10
CA ASN A 132 -4.34 18.66 -7.55
C ASN A 132 -4.51 18.58 -6.03
N VAL A 133 -4.56 19.72 -5.32
CA VAL A 133 -4.64 19.76 -3.85
C VAL A 133 -5.83 18.97 -3.29
N THR A 134 -6.99 19.02 -3.95
CA THR A 134 -8.17 18.25 -3.53
C THR A 134 -7.92 16.74 -3.67
N SER A 135 -7.25 16.33 -4.75
CA SER A 135 -6.90 14.92 -4.96
C SER A 135 -5.90 14.44 -3.93
N LEU A 136 -4.91 15.27 -3.60
CA LEU A 136 -3.90 14.97 -2.58
C LEU A 136 -4.52 14.89 -1.18
N PHE A 137 -5.43 15.79 -0.84
CA PHE A 137 -6.15 15.75 0.44
C PHE A 137 -6.95 14.45 0.58
N VAL A 138 -7.78 14.13 -0.41
CA VAL A 138 -8.58 12.89 -0.42
C VAL A 138 -7.66 11.66 -0.37
N GLY A 139 -6.56 11.68 -1.12
CA GLY A 139 -5.56 10.62 -1.11
C GLY A 139 -4.96 10.39 0.27
N ALA A 140 -4.55 11.45 0.95
CA ALA A 140 -4.03 11.36 2.31
C ALA A 140 -5.06 10.78 3.28
N THR A 141 -6.33 11.19 3.18
CA THR A 141 -7.42 10.63 3.99
C THR A 141 -7.60 9.13 3.76
N LEU A 142 -7.63 8.67 2.50
CA LEU A 142 -7.80 7.25 2.17
C LEU A 142 -6.56 6.41 2.52
N ILE A 143 -5.35 6.96 2.37
CA ILE A 143 -4.10 6.33 2.84
C ILE A 143 -4.20 6.09 4.34
N PHE A 144 -4.50 7.14 5.12
CA PHE A 144 -4.64 7.04 6.57
C PHE A 144 -5.66 5.98 6.99
N ALA A 145 -6.86 6.01 6.39
CA ALA A 145 -7.91 5.04 6.68
C ALA A 145 -7.48 3.61 6.35
N SER A 146 -6.84 3.39 5.20
CA SER A 146 -6.36 2.08 4.77
C SER A 146 -5.26 1.55 5.67
N SER A 147 -4.26 2.38 6.01
CA SER A 147 -3.14 1.98 6.88
C SER A 147 -3.61 1.60 8.27
N LEU A 148 -4.57 2.35 8.84
CA LEU A 148 -5.15 2.02 10.14
C LEU A 148 -5.90 0.68 10.11
N ASN A 149 -6.75 0.46 9.09
CA ASN A 149 -7.50 -0.79 8.95
C ASN A 149 -6.57 -1.99 8.69
N LEU A 150 -5.53 -1.83 7.88
CA LEU A 150 -4.51 -2.86 7.63
C LEU A 150 -3.73 -3.23 8.89
N ALA A 151 -3.40 -2.23 9.73
CA ALA A 151 -2.72 -2.46 11.00
C ALA A 151 -3.57 -3.28 11.98
N VAL A 152 -4.89 -3.07 11.98
CA VAL A 152 -5.84 -3.84 12.81
C VAL A 152 -6.09 -5.24 12.26
N SER A 153 -6.12 -5.40 10.93
CA SER A 153 -6.54 -6.63 10.26
C SER A 153 -5.45 -7.71 10.16
N ARG A 154 -4.17 -7.37 10.32
CA ARG A 154 -3.08 -8.36 10.31
C ARG A 154 -2.82 -8.94 11.71
N PRO A 155 -2.76 -10.28 11.88
CA PRO A 155 -2.52 -10.89 13.17
C PRO A 155 -1.08 -10.62 13.68
N PRO A 156 -0.85 -10.51 15.01
CA PRO A 156 0.43 -10.08 15.61
C PRO A 156 1.65 -11.02 15.45
N ILE A 157 1.58 -12.07 14.63
CA ILE A 157 2.70 -13.03 14.45
C ILE A 157 3.89 -12.38 13.72
N GLU A 158 3.67 -11.30 12.99
CA GLU A 158 4.70 -10.37 12.53
C GLU A 158 4.55 -9.01 13.23
N SER A 159 4.94 -8.93 14.50
CA SER A 159 5.14 -7.66 15.21
C SER A 159 6.35 -6.91 14.64
N GLN A 160 6.23 -6.44 13.40
CA GLN A 160 7.27 -5.69 12.71
C GLN A 160 6.97 -4.17 12.79
N PRO A 161 7.99 -3.31 12.94
CA PRO A 161 7.86 -1.86 13.10
C PRO A 161 7.29 -1.11 11.88
N TRP A 162 6.96 -1.80 10.79
CA TRP A 162 6.46 -1.22 9.53
C TRP A 162 5.11 -0.51 9.67
N ALA A 163 4.15 -1.03 10.45
CA ALA A 163 2.84 -0.38 10.60
C ALA A 163 2.96 0.97 11.31
N VAL A 164 3.83 1.03 12.33
CA VAL A 164 4.17 2.28 13.02
C VAL A 164 5.00 3.18 12.11
N GLN A 165 5.88 2.64 11.25
CA GLN A 165 6.61 3.42 10.25
C GLN A 165 5.73 3.98 9.14
N GLU A 166 4.67 3.28 8.72
CA GLU A 166 3.70 3.78 7.75
C GLU A 166 2.86 4.90 8.39
N ILE A 167 2.39 4.70 9.63
CA ILE A 167 1.68 5.75 10.39
C ILE A 167 2.61 6.95 10.63
N LEU A 168 3.83 6.73 11.11
CA LEU A 168 4.84 7.78 11.27
C LEU A 168 5.22 8.41 9.93
N GLY A 169 5.24 7.65 8.84
CA GLY A 169 5.46 8.13 7.48
C GLY A 169 4.35 9.04 7.01
N ILE A 170 3.08 8.71 7.31
CA ILE A 170 1.91 9.57 7.08
C ILE A 170 2.04 10.85 7.91
N PHE A 171 2.42 10.76 9.20
CA PHE A 171 2.65 11.94 10.04
C PHE A 171 3.87 12.77 9.60
N VAL A 172 4.93 12.17 9.06
CA VAL A 172 6.10 12.87 8.51
C VAL A 172 5.76 13.55 7.19
N LEU A 173 4.95 12.91 6.34
CA LEU A 173 4.38 13.51 5.12
C LEU A 173 3.47 14.71 5.45
N LEU A 174 2.69 14.63 6.52
CA LEU A 174 1.83 15.72 7.00
C LEU A 174 2.60 16.79 7.78
N ARG A 175 3.69 16.46 8.47
CA ARG A 175 4.52 17.41 9.25
C ARG A 175 5.43 18.26 8.37
N GLY A 176 5.58 17.94 7.08
CA GLY A 176 6.19 18.83 6.08
C GLY A 176 5.34 20.06 5.71
N ILE A 177 4.06 20.11 6.14
CA ILE A 177 3.10 21.16 5.77
C ILE A 177 3.39 22.55 6.39
N PRO A 178 3.98 22.71 7.60
CA PRO A 178 4.28 24.07 8.09
C PRO A 178 5.64 24.62 7.63
N LEU A 179 6.58 23.79 7.18
CA LEU A 179 7.96 24.24 6.91
C LEU A 179 8.16 24.91 5.54
N VAL A 180 7.18 24.83 4.64
CA VAL A 180 7.18 25.57 3.35
C VAL A 180 6.21 26.76 3.35
N VAL A 181 5.34 26.87 4.37
CA VAL A 181 4.43 28.02 4.52
C VAL A 181 5.06 29.14 5.38
N GLY A 182 6.08 28.81 6.19
CA GLY A 182 6.81 29.80 7.00
C GLY A 182 7.65 30.79 6.19
N ASP A 183 8.12 30.42 4.99
CA ASP A 183 9.02 31.27 4.20
C ASP A 183 8.29 32.16 3.17
N TYR A 184 6.94 32.17 3.17
CA TYR A 184 6.14 33.05 2.29
C TYR A 184 5.23 34.03 3.05
N TRP A 185 5.36 34.13 4.37
CA TRP A 185 4.61 35.10 5.18
C TRP A 185 5.41 35.80 6.29
N GLU A 186 6.70 36.04 6.08
CA GLU A 186 7.42 37.34 6.27
C GLU A 186 8.93 37.19 6.08
#